data_AF-A0A1L7D121-F1
#
_entry.id   AF-A0A1L7D121-F1
#
_cell.length_a   1.000
_cell.length_b   1.000
_cell.length_c   1.000
_cell.angle_alpha   90.00
_cell.angle_beta   90.00
_cell.angle_gamma   90.00
#
_symmetry.space_group_name_H-M   'P 1'
#
loop_
_entity.id
_entity.type
_entity.pdbx_description
1 polymer ?
#
loop_
_entity_poly.entity_id
_entity_poly.type
_entity_poly.pdbx_seq_one_letter_code
_entity_poly.pdbx_strand_id
1 'polypeptide(L)' 'MSTPLINFISPEDARAELEKLESIIGGDLEEFERRAYRYELTATERATWDRIQDLRWLLDID' A
#
# COMPACT_ATOMS: atom_id res chain seq x y z
N MET A 1 -10.08 -29.63 -8.67
CA MET A 1 -9.59 -28.37 -9.26
C MET A 1 -9.51 -27.37 -8.13
N SER A 2 -8.31 -26.92 -7.75
CA SER A 2 -8.17 -25.92 -6.68
C SER A 2 -8.66 -24.58 -7.23
N THR A 3 -9.85 -24.15 -6.81
CA THR A 3 -10.33 -22.79 -7.03
C THR A 3 -9.29 -21.82 -6.44
N PRO A 4 -8.85 -20.80 -7.19
CA PRO A 4 -8.00 -19.78 -6.62
C PRO A 4 -8.77 -19.15 -5.46
N LEU A 5 -8.21 -19.26 -4.25
CA LEU A 5 -8.66 -18.47 -3.12
C LEU A 5 -8.33 -17.03 -3.48
N ILE A 6 -9.29 -16.35 -4.09
CA ILE A 6 -9.35 -14.90 -4.08
C ILE A 6 -9.41 -14.57 -2.60
N ASN A 7 -8.27 -14.18 -2.03
CA ASN A 7 -8.19 -13.76 -0.66
C ASN A 7 -8.91 -12.41 -0.63
N PHE A 8 -10.23 -12.46 -0.41
CA PHE A 8 -11.04 -11.27 -0.19
C PHE A 8 -10.54 -10.66 1.11
N ILE A 9 -9.57 -9.77 0.99
CA ILE A 9 -9.18 -8.92 2.09
C ILE A 9 -10.43 -8.09 2.39
N SER A 10 -10.96 -8.22 3.60
CA SER A 10 -12.08 -7.39 4.02
C SER A 10 -11.63 -5.93 3.99
N PRO A 11 -12.53 -4.97 3.68
CA PRO A 11 -12.17 -3.55 3.67
C PRO A 11 -11.60 -3.07 5.02
N GLU A 12 -12.00 -3.69 6.13
CA GLU A 12 -11.42 -3.44 7.45
C GLU A 12 -9.96 -3.91 7.54
N ASP A 13 -9.66 -5.08 6.99
CA ASP A 13 -8.31 -5.67 6.97
C ASP A 13 -7.38 -4.88 6.03
N ALA A 14 -7.90 -4.44 4.89
CA ALA A 14 -7.18 -3.57 3.96
C ALA A 14 -6.85 -2.20 4.58
N ARG A 15 -7.75 -1.63 5.38
CA ARG A 15 -7.47 -0.39 6.14
C ARG A 15 -6.39 -0.61 7.20
N ALA A 16 -6.49 -1.71 7.95
CA ALA A 16 -5.47 -2.04 8.96
C ALA A 16 -4.10 -2.28 8.32
N GLU A 17 -4.05 -2.92 7.15
CA GLU A 17 -2.83 -3.10 6.38
C GLU A 17 -2.27 -1.76 5.87
N LEU A 18 -3.13 -0.88 5.35
CA LEU A 18 -2.76 0.46 4.91
C LEU A 18 -2.13 1.27 6.06
N GLU A 19 -2.82 1.37 7.20
CA GLU A 19 -2.32 2.11 8.38
C GLU A 19 -0.97 1.55 8.86
N LYS A 20 -0.81 0.22 8.82
CA LYS A 20 0.44 -0.42 9.17
C LYS A 20 1.55 -0.06 8.20
N LEU A 21 1.29 -0.07 6.90
CA LEU A 21 2.27 0.29 5.86
C LEU A 21 2.65 1.77 5.95
N GLU A 22 1.69 2.66 6.18
CA GLU A 22 1.91 4.08 6.44
C GLU A 22 2.77 4.28 7.70
N SER A 23 2.50 3.51 8.76
CA SER A 23 3.31 3.55 9.98
C SER A 23 4.72 2.98 9.78
N ILE A 24 4.92 2.00 8.89
CA ILE A 24 6.25 1.44 8.55
C ILE A 24 7.10 2.46 7.79
N ILE A 25 6.48 3.26 6.93
CA ILE A 25 7.15 4.36 6.23
C ILE A 25 7.69 5.38 7.25
N GLY A 26 7.10 5.44 8.45
CA GLY A 26 7.68 6.12 9.61
C GLY A 26 7.83 7.63 9.43
N GLY A 27 7.07 8.22 8.50
CA GLY A 27 7.21 9.62 8.11
C GLY A 27 6.02 10.13 7.31
N ASP A 28 6.12 11.39 6.89
CA ASP A 28 5.12 12.10 6.11
C ASP A 28 4.88 11.38 4.78
N LEU A 29 3.67 10.84 4.61
CA LEU A 29 3.28 10.12 3.41
C LEU A 29 3.45 10.97 2.14
N GLU A 30 3.29 12.28 2.28
CA GLU A 30 3.50 13.27 1.22
C GLU A 30 4.98 13.35 0.78
N GLU A 31 5.93 13.20 1.71
CA GLU A 31 7.35 13.13 1.38
C GLU A 31 7.68 11.80 0.70
N PHE A 32 7.11 10.70 1.17
CA PHE A 32 7.27 9.39 0.56
C PHE A 32 6.71 9.35 -0.87
N GLU A 33 5.54 9.95 -1.08
CA GLU A 33 4.91 10.10 -2.39
C GLU A 33 5.77 10.97 -3.32
N ARG A 34 6.31 12.10 -2.84
CA ARG A 34 7.27 12.91 -3.62
C ARG A 34 8.50 12.11 -4.04
N ARG A 35 9.07 11.30 -3.15
CA ARG A 35 10.19 10.40 -3.46
C ARG A 35 9.77 9.31 -4.46
N ALA A 36 8.54 8.81 -4.37
CA ALA A 36 7.98 7.85 -5.33
C ALA A 36 7.91 8.42 -6.74
N TYR A 37 7.40 9.65 -6.89
CA TYR A 37 7.33 10.37 -8.17
C TYR A 37 8.70 10.71 -8.75
N ARG A 38 9.71 10.92 -7.89
CA ARG A 38 11.09 11.19 -8.30
C ARG A 38 11.94 9.93 -8.53
N TYR A 39 11.37 8.73 -8.37
CA TYR A 39 12.09 7.45 -8.44
C TYR A 39 13.21 7.33 -7.40
N GLU A 40 13.08 8.00 -6.25
CA GLU A 40 14.04 8.02 -5.15
C GLU A 40 13.74 6.96 -4.06
N LEU A 41 12.79 6.05 -4.34
CA LEU A 41 12.48 4.92 -3.47
C LEU A 41 13.39 3.74 -3.80
N THR A 42 13.88 3.07 -2.76
CA THR A 42 14.52 1.76 -2.90
C THR A 42 13.53 0.71 -3.40
N ALA A 43 14.03 -0.44 -3.88
CA ALA A 43 13.16 -1.52 -4.37
C ALA A 43 12.14 -1.98 -3.31
N THR A 44 12.53 -2.02 -2.03
CA THR A 44 11.66 -2.37 -0.91
C THR A 44 10.60 -1.30 -0.66
N GLU A 45 11.00 -0.03 -0.63
CA GLU A 45 10.06 1.10 -0.49
C GLU A 45 9.08 1.16 -1.67
N ARG A 46 9.54 0.86 -2.88
CA ARG A 46 8.69 0.81 -4.07
C ARG A 46 7.64 -0.29 -3.98
N ALA A 47 7.98 -1.46 -3.45
CA ALA A 47 7.03 -2.54 -3.20
C ALA A 47 5.98 -2.12 -2.15
N THR A 48 6.40 -1.41 -1.09
CA THR A 48 5.48 -0.83 -0.11
C THR A 48 4.55 0.21 -0.74
N TRP A 49 5.09 1.10 -1.57
CA TRP A 49 4.32 2.12 -2.28
C TRP A 49 3.27 1.52 -3.21
N ASP A 50 3.66 0.52 -4.00
CA ASP A 50 2.76 -0.21 -4.91
C ASP A 50 1.62 -0.87 -4.14
N ARG A 51 1.94 -1.48 -2.98
CA ARG A 51 0.94 -2.08 -2.11
C ARG A 51 -0.02 -1.05 -1.49
N ILE A 52 0.47 0.12 -1.09
CA ILE A 52 -0.39 1.20 -0.58
C ILE A 52 -1.35 1.70 -1.67
N GLN A 53 -0.85 1.85 -2.90
CA GLN A 53 -1.68 2.26 -4.04
C GLN A 53 -2.76 1.23 -4.36
N ASP A 54 -2.42 -0.07 -4.34
CA ASP A 54 -3.37 -1.18 -4.50
C ASP A 54 -4.46 -1.17 -3.41
N LEU A 55 -4.07 -0.98 -2.15
CA LEU A 55 -5.02 -0.88 -1.03
C LEU A 55 -5.90 0.35 -1.10
N ARG A 56 -5.35 1.52 -1.50
CA ARG A 56 -6.14 2.75 -1.73
C ARG A 56 -7.18 2.55 -2.82
N TRP A 57 -6.77 1.96 -3.94
CA TRP A 57 -7.68 1.63 -5.04
C TRP A 57 -8.76 0.64 -4.61
N LEU A 58 -8.40 -0.40 -3.85
CA LEU A 58 -9.36 -1.38 -3.32
C LEU A 58 -10.37 -0.76 -2.34
N LEU A 59 -9.93 0.24 -1.58
CA LEU A 59 -10.76 0.93 -0.59
C LEU A 59 -11.53 2.14 -1.14
N ASP A 60 -11.32 2.49 -2.41
CA ASP A 60 -11.87 3.70 -3.07
C ASP A 60 -11.50 4.98 -2.30
N ILE A 61 -10.26 5.07 -1.82
CA ILE A 61 -9.73 6.22 -1.08
C ILE A 61 -8.72 6.92 -1.98
N ASP A 62 -9.08 8.11 -2.47
CA ASP A 62 -8.23 9.02 -3.26
C ASP A 62 -7.35 9.88 -2.34
#